data_AF-A0A431LNW4-F1
#
_entry.id   AF-A0A431LNW4-F1
#
_cell.length_a   1.000
_cell.length_b   1.000
_cell.length_c   1.000
_cell.angle_alpha   90.00
_cell.angle_beta   90.00
_cell.angle_gamma   90.00
#
_symmetry.space_group_name_H-M   'P 1'
#
loop_
_entity.id
_entity.type
_entity.pdbx_description
1 polymer ?
#
loop_
_entity_poly.entity_id
_entity_poly.type
_entity_poly.pdbx_seq_one_letter_code
_entity_poly.pdbx_strand_id
1 'polypeptide(L)'
;MAAQYRQGDVLLMQVSELPVEAKEEAPSDKIVLAYGEVTGHSHSVRTEDAKLFRNNEDSYLVVETKANLVHEEHDSIPLPAGVYKVIRQREYNPRTVTNYVSD
;
A
#
# COMPACT_ATOMS: atom_id res chain seq x y z
N MET A 1 4.48 18.89 5.15
CA MET A 1 4.77 17.88 4.10
C MET A 1 4.18 16.57 4.58
N ALA A 2 3.33 15.91 3.78
CA ALA A 2 2.81 14.60 4.13
C ALA A 2 3.93 13.55 4.00
N ALA A 3 4.05 12.64 4.97
CA ALA A 3 5.02 11.54 4.86
C ALA A 3 4.59 10.59 3.74
N GLN A 4 5.56 10.10 2.98
CA GLN A 4 5.35 9.15 1.89
C GLN A 4 6.28 7.97 2.08
N TYR A 5 5.74 6.76 1.96
CA TYR A 5 6.48 5.51 2.05
C TYR A 5 6.26 4.71 0.78
N ARG A 6 7.32 4.27 0.14
CA ARG A 6 7.24 3.53 -1.13
C ARG A 6 7.94 2.19 -0.99
N GLN A 7 7.30 1.14 -1.48
CA GLN A 7 7.86 -0.19 -1.61
C GLN A 7 7.39 -0.78 -2.93
N GLY A 8 8.31 -0.99 -3.89
CA GLY A 8 7.96 -1.47 -5.24
C GLY A 8 6.93 -0.58 -5.94
N ASP A 9 5.82 -1.20 -6.38
CA ASP A 9 4.66 -0.55 -7.00
C ASP A 9 3.64 -0.01 -5.99
N VAL A 10 3.92 -0.05 -4.69
CA VAL A 10 3.02 0.52 -3.67
C VAL A 10 3.59 1.80 -3.09
N LEU A 11 2.77 2.85 -3.12
CA LEU A 11 3.00 4.13 -2.47
C LEU A 11 1.95 4.35 -1.38
N LEU A 12 2.40 4.57 -0.15
CA LEU A 12 1.59 5.00 0.98
C LEU A 12 1.79 6.48 1.19
N MET A 13 0.72 7.26 1.04
CA MET A 13 0.73 8.69 1.32
C MET A 13 -0.04 8.97 2.59
N GLN A 14 0.59 9.58 3.58
CA GLN A 14 -0.09 9.98 4.81
C GLN A 14 -1.15 11.04 4.49
N VAL A 15 -2.37 10.82 4.97
CA VAL A 15 -3.50 11.74 4.85
C VAL A 15 -3.99 12.14 6.24
N SER A 16 -4.61 13.31 6.33
CA SER A 16 -5.08 13.84 7.62
C SER A 16 -6.25 13.03 8.19
N GLU A 17 -7.12 12.51 7.32
CA GLU A 17 -8.36 11.85 7.72
C GLU A 17 -8.75 10.74 6.74
N LEU A 18 -9.45 9.74 7.28
CA LEU A 18 -10.07 8.67 6.50
C LEU A 18 -11.39 9.17 5.90
N PRO A 19 -11.66 8.99 4.60
CA PRO A 19 -12.92 9.41 4.02
C PRO A 19 -14.11 8.62 4.59
N VAL A 20 -15.24 9.32 4.82
CA VAL A 20 -16.47 8.74 5.42
C VAL A 20 -17.05 7.57 4.63
N GLU A 21 -16.78 7.52 3.33
CA GLU A 21 -17.25 6.46 2.43
C GLU A 21 -16.38 5.19 2.49
N ALA A 22 -15.20 5.26 3.12
CA ALA A 22 -14.34 4.10 3.27
C ALA A 22 -14.89 3.16 4.34
N LYS A 23 -15.07 1.90 3.95
CA LYS A 23 -15.54 0.84 4.84
C LYS A 23 -14.37 0.01 5.29
N GLU A 24 -14.37 -0.35 6.58
CA GLU A 24 -13.41 -1.29 7.13
C GLU A 24 -13.54 -2.64 6.41
N GLU A 25 -12.43 -3.15 5.91
CA GLU A 25 -12.33 -4.53 5.44
C GLU A 25 -12.19 -5.44 6.66
N ALA A 26 -12.76 -6.64 6.59
CA ALA A 26 -12.79 -7.56 7.73
C ALA A 26 -11.39 -7.73 8.35
N PRO A 27 -11.25 -7.66 9.69
CA PRO A 27 -9.97 -7.76 10.35
C PRO A 27 -9.30 -9.09 9.97
N SER A 28 -8.03 -8.99 9.58
CA SER A 28 -7.23 -10.14 9.19
C SER A 28 -5.83 -9.98 9.75
N ASP A 29 -5.24 -11.09 10.19
CA ASP A 29 -3.87 -11.14 10.73
C ASP A 29 -2.82 -10.66 9.69
N LYS A 30 -3.18 -10.84 8.40
CA LYS A 30 -2.40 -10.35 7.25
C LYS A 30 -3.26 -9.44 6.38
N ILE A 31 -2.96 -8.15 6.42
CA ILE A 31 -3.59 -7.16 5.55
C ILE A 31 -2.81 -7.08 4.24
N VAL A 32 -3.43 -7.41 3.12
CA VAL A 32 -2.82 -7.31 1.79
C VAL A 32 -3.23 -5.98 1.14
N LEU A 33 -2.25 -5.09 0.96
CA LEU A 33 -2.46 -3.77 0.35
C LEU A 33 -2.52 -3.88 -1.17
N ALA A 34 -1.60 -4.65 -1.75
CA ALA A 34 -1.57 -4.95 -3.17
C ALA A 34 -0.86 -6.29 -3.41
N TYR A 35 -1.23 -6.96 -4.50
CA TYR A 35 -0.44 -8.07 -5.05
C TYR A 35 0.65 -7.48 -5.93
N GLY A 36 1.90 -7.91 -5.73
CA GLY A 36 3.03 -7.47 -6.55
C GLY A 36 2.90 -7.95 -8.00
N GLU A 37 3.84 -7.52 -8.84
CA GLU A 37 3.87 -7.92 -10.26
C GLU A 37 4.20 -9.40 -10.45
N VAL A 38 5.03 -9.97 -9.57
CA VAL A 38 5.36 -11.40 -9.56
C VAL A 38 4.23 -12.17 -8.88
N THR A 39 3.73 -13.19 -9.58
CA THR A 39 2.63 -14.02 -9.08
C THR A 39 3.04 -14.73 -7.80
N GLY A 40 2.44 -14.34 -6.68
CA GLY A 40 2.74 -14.90 -5.35
C GLY A 40 3.24 -13.85 -4.35
N HIS A 41 3.83 -12.76 -4.82
CA HIS A 41 4.30 -11.70 -3.94
C HIS A 41 3.19 -10.73 -3.55
N SER A 42 3.19 -10.28 -2.31
CA SER A 42 2.17 -9.37 -1.79
C SER A 42 2.74 -8.32 -0.85
N HIS A 43 2.41 -7.06 -1.12
CA HIS A 43 2.64 -5.97 -0.18
C HIS A 43 1.64 -6.11 0.93
N SER A 44 2.14 -6.46 2.12
CA SER A 44 1.27 -6.76 3.24
C SER A 44 1.75 -6.12 4.53
N VAL A 45 0.83 -5.98 5.46
CA VAL A 45 1.08 -5.52 6.81
C VAL A 45 0.63 -6.62 7.74
N ARG A 46 1.52 -7.04 8.64
CA ARG A 46 1.27 -8.08 9.64
C ARG A 46 1.23 -7.44 11.03
N THR A 47 0.07 -6.93 11.41
CA THR A 47 -0.16 -6.43 12.77
C THR A 47 -1.67 -6.30 13.02
N GLU A 48 -2.06 -6.54 14.25
CA GLU A 48 -3.41 -6.28 14.77
C GLU A 48 -3.68 -4.77 14.92
N ASP A 49 -2.62 -3.96 14.97
CA ASP A 49 -2.66 -2.50 15.12
C ASP A 49 -2.86 -1.76 13.79
N ALA A 50 -3.17 -2.47 12.70
CA ALA A 50 -3.49 -1.87 11.41
C ALA A 50 -4.84 -2.37 10.91
N LYS A 51 -5.57 -1.50 10.22
CA LYS A 51 -6.87 -1.80 9.61
C LYS A 51 -6.91 -1.28 8.19
N LEU A 52 -7.41 -2.11 7.28
CA LEU A 52 -7.60 -1.72 5.89
C LEU A 52 -9.02 -1.21 5.71
N PHE A 53 -9.14 -0.09 5.03
CA PHE A 53 -10.39 0.51 4.63
C PHE A 53 -10.42 0.63 3.12
N ARG A 54 -11.56 0.34 2.49
CA ARG A 54 -11.74 0.49 1.05
C ARG A 54 -13.00 1.28 0.76
N ASN A 55 -12.92 2.18 -0.21
CA ASN A 55 -14.10 2.76 -0.86
C ASN A 55 -14.19 2.21 -2.31
N ASN A 56 -15.03 2.78 -3.16
CA ASN A 56 -15.21 2.29 -4.54
C ASN A 56 -13.96 2.45 -5.43
N GLU A 57 -13.03 3.36 -5.11
CA GLU A 57 -11.94 3.75 -6.01
C GLU A 57 -10.54 3.61 -5.38
N ASP A 58 -10.45 3.72 -4.06
CA ASP A 58 -9.24 3.87 -3.28
C ASP A 58 -9.20 2.89 -2.09
N SER A 59 -7.97 2.60 -1.66
CA SER A 59 -7.69 1.85 -0.44
C SER A 59 -6.95 2.75 0.56
N TYR A 60 -7.25 2.58 1.84
CA TYR A 60 -6.70 3.36 2.94
C TYR A 60 -6.25 2.42 4.07
N LEU A 61 -5.03 2.59 4.54
CA LEU A 61 -4.48 1.86 5.68
C LEU A 61 -4.50 2.78 6.90
N VAL A 62 -5.17 2.37 7.97
CA VAL A 62 -5.13 3.05 9.27
C VAL A 62 -4.20 2.26 10.17
N VAL A 63 -3.19 2.94 10.73
CA VAL A 63 -2.24 2.38 11.70
C VAL A 63 -2.51 3.03 13.05
N GLU A 64 -2.87 2.24 14.05
CA GLU A 64 -3.22 2.72 15.40
C GLU A 64 -1.97 3.05 16.23
N THR A 65 -0.95 2.19 16.18
CA THR A 65 0.29 2.38 16.95
C THR A 65 1.54 2.38 16.06
N LYS A 66 1.81 1.24 15.41
CA LYS A 66 2.90 1.06 14.44
C LYS A 66 2.59 -0.14 13.56
N ALA A 67 3.03 -0.09 12.32
CA ALA A 67 2.89 -1.19 11.38
C ALA A 67 4.20 -1.36 10.61
N ASN A 68 4.43 -2.56 10.07
CA ASN A 68 5.54 -2.79 9.15
C ASN A 68 4.95 -3.18 7.81
N LEU A 69 5.29 -2.43 6.77
CA LEU A 69 5.02 -2.78 5.40
C LEU A 69 6.07 -3.80 4.95
N VAL A 70 5.64 -5.03 4.68
CA VAL A 70 6.50 -6.14 4.31
C VAL A 70 6.21 -6.60 2.88
N HIS A 71 7.27 -6.95 2.17
CA HIS A 71 7.22 -7.58 0.85
C HIS A 71 8.30 -8.65 0.79
N GLU A 72 8.12 -9.67 -0.04
CA GLU A 72 9.06 -10.79 -0.12
C GLU A 72 10.41 -10.41 -0.73
N GLU A 73 10.43 -9.38 -1.57
CA GLU A 73 11.64 -8.91 -2.25
C GLU A 73 12.27 -7.65 -1.61
N HIS A 74 11.55 -6.97 -0.72
CA HIS A 74 11.98 -5.68 -0.18
C HIS A 74 12.07 -5.71 1.33
N ASP A 75 12.97 -4.87 1.85
CA ASP A 75 13.09 -4.67 3.29
C ASP A 75 11.80 -4.10 3.89
N SER A 76 11.60 -4.40 5.17
CA SER A 76 10.39 -4.00 5.88
C SER A 76 10.44 -2.50 6.17
N ILE A 77 9.37 -1.77 5.83
CA ILE A 77 9.29 -0.33 6.06
C ILE A 77 8.45 -0.08 7.32
N PRO A 78 9.02 0.50 8.39
CA PRO A 78 8.26 0.86 9.57
C PRO A 78 7.36 2.07 9.29
N LEU A 79 6.07 1.90 9.56
CA LEU A 79 5.03 2.91 9.43
C LEU A 79 4.60 3.36 10.84
N PRO A 80 4.70 4.67 11.16
CA PRO A 80 4.15 5.20 12.41
C PRO A 80 2.62 5.24 12.37
N ALA A 81 1.98 5.43 13.54
CA ALA A 81 0.55 5.65 13.64
C ALA A 81 0.08 6.78 12.71
N GLY A 82 -1.05 6.57 12.04
CA GLY A 82 -1.62 7.51 11.08
C GLY A 82 -2.52 6.86 10.04
N VAL A 83 -3.13 7.69 9.20
CA VAL A 83 -3.94 7.25 8.07
C VAL A 83 -3.12 7.40 6.79
N TYR A 84 -3.11 6.36 5.97
CA TYR A 84 -2.34 6.30 4.73
C TYR A 84 -3.24 5.94 3.57
N LYS A 85 -3.24 6.75 2.52
CA LYS A 85 -3.82 6.39 1.23
C LYS A 85 -2.88 5.42 0.51
N VAL A 86 -3.39 4.27 0.12
CA VAL A 86 -2.67 3.25 -0.64
C VAL A 86 -2.85 3.56 -2.13
N ILE A 87 -1.73 3.82 -2.80
CA ILE A 87 -1.68 4.10 -4.23
C ILE A 87 -0.83 3.05 -4.90
N ARG A 88 -1.44 2.32 -5.84
CA ARG A 88 -0.70 1.41 -6.70
C ARG A 88 -0.10 2.19 -7.87
N GLN A 89 1.22 2.24 -7.93
CA GLN A 89 1.97 2.80 -9.02
C GLN A 89 1.96 1.81 -10.18
N ARG A 90 1.08 2.04 -11.15
CA ARG A 90 1.23 1.42 -12.47
C ARG A 90 2.34 2.13 -13.23
N GLU A 91 3.22 1.37 -13.87
CA GLU A 91 4.11 1.94 -14.86
C GLU A 91 3.26 2.50 -16.00
N TYR A 92 3.26 3.83 -16.15
CA TYR A 92 2.67 4.45 -17.33
C TYR A 92 3.66 4.21 -18.47
N ASN A 93 3.34 3.26 -19.34
CA ASN A 93 4.01 3.11 -20.62
C ASN A 93 3.31 4.02 -21.65
N PRO A 94 3.82 5.25 -21.96
CA PRO A 94 3.29 6.08 -23.03
C PRO A 94 3.57 5.53 -24.44
N ARG A 95 4.10 4.30 -24.56
CA ARG A 95 4.60 3.75 -25.81
C ARG A 95 4.12 2.31 -26.06
N THR A 96 2.95 2.21 -26.66
CA THR A 96 2.90 1.56 -27.97
C THR A 96 3.48 2.59 -28.95
N VAL A 97 4.80 2.75 -29.08
CA VAL A 97 5.69 1.86 -29.83
C VAL A 97 6.98 1.56 -29.06
N THR A 98 7.16 0.26 -28.75
CA THR A 98 8.40 -0.55 -28.79
C THR A 98 9.71 0.07 -28.29
N ASN A 99 10.18 -0.33 -27.10
CA ASN A 99 11.20 -1.37 -26.89
C ASN A 99 11.63 -1.41 -25.41
N TYR A 100 11.73 -2.63 -24.87
CA TYR A 100 12.40 -2.93 -23.60
C TYR A 100 13.79 -2.28 -23.56
N VAL A 101 14.13 -1.61 -22.45
CA VAL A 101 15.52 -1.34 -22.10
C VAL A 101 15.74 -1.81 -20.67
N SER A 102 16.46 -2.92 -20.57
CA SER A 102 17.15 -3.38 -19.38
C SER A 102 18.41 -2.55 -19.17
N ASP A 103 18.55 -1.95 -17.99
CA ASP A 103 19.75 -1.95 -17.11
C ASP A 103 19.37 -1.28 -15.78
#